data_AF-A0A535N2I4-F1
#
_entry.id   AF-A0A535N2I4-F1
#
_cell.length_a   1.000
_cell.length_b   1.000
_cell.length_c   1.000
_cell.angle_alpha   90.00
_cell.angle_beta   90.00
_cell.angle_gamma   90.00
#
_symmetry.space_group_name_H-M   'P 1'
#
loop_
_entity.id
_entity.type
_entity.pdbx_description
1 polymer ?
#
loop_
_entity_poly.entity_id
_entity_poly.type
_entity_poly.pdbx_seq_one_letter_code
_entity_poly.pdbx_strand_id
1 'polypeptide(L)'
;MALEATFTQLVDRLTELKEAIGHLQFAVDARSPRVQHHVADRLEDRVIPDLRGLTDAAWTAAGDAHAAAADPAKAAALGRSLMTCQRSFSALVRTLSTDLLAYAPMGELIGVSQERDTEWQVWTDGVINAIDRCQQPVYDVEQALLQCWQELLERVGMTAVSVTATNIGQQIQVAEPQAPVVSNAT
;
A
#
# COMPACT_ATOMS: atom_id res chain seq x y z
N MET A 1 -7.37 -11.74 18.06
CA MET A 1 -6.11 -12.47 17.88
C MET A 1 -5.77 -12.68 16.41
N ALA A 2 -6.57 -13.38 15.59
CA ALA A 2 -6.26 -13.56 14.16
C ALA A 2 -6.18 -12.22 13.37
N LEU A 3 -7.23 -11.40 13.46
CA LEU A 3 -7.23 -10.06 12.83
C LEU A 3 -6.05 -9.18 13.26
N GLU A 4 -5.75 -9.13 14.56
CA GLU A 4 -4.63 -8.35 15.09
C GLU A 4 -3.29 -8.82 14.50
N ALA A 5 -3.08 -10.14 14.42
CA ALA A 5 -1.89 -10.73 13.81
C ALA A 5 -1.75 -10.38 12.32
N THR A 6 -2.84 -10.38 11.54
CA THR A 6 -2.78 -9.95 10.13
C THR A 6 -2.38 -8.48 9.98
N PHE A 7 -2.87 -7.60 10.86
CA PHE A 7 -2.45 -6.20 10.87
C PHE A 7 -1.00 -6.00 11.31
N THR A 8 -0.51 -6.78 12.28
CA THR A 8 0.93 -6.80 12.62
C THR A 8 1.75 -7.17 11.39
N GLN A 9 1.38 -8.24 10.69
CA GLN A 9 2.06 -8.67 9.48
C GLN A 9 2.04 -7.59 8.40
N LEU A 10 0.90 -6.91 8.19
CA LEU A 10 0.80 -5.80 7.23
C LEU A 10 1.77 -4.64 7.58
N VAL A 11 1.86 -4.27 8.86
CA VAL A 11 2.80 -3.22 9.32
C VAL A 11 4.25 -3.65 9.09
N ASP A 12 4.58 -4.91 9.36
CA ASP A 12 5.92 -5.45 9.10
C ASP A 12 6.26 -5.43 7.60
N ARG A 13 5.36 -5.90 6.73
CA ARG A 13 5.56 -5.86 5.26
C ARG A 13 5.70 -4.43 4.74
N LEU A 14 4.91 -3.48 5.24
CA LEU A 14 5.03 -2.07 4.86
C LEU A 14 6.35 -1.45 5.34
N THR A 15 6.89 -1.94 6.45
CA THR A 15 8.22 -1.53 6.93
C THR A 15 9.31 -2.03 5.99
N GLU A 16 9.25 -3.29 5.56
CA GLU A 16 10.16 -3.85 4.55
C GLU A 16 10.07 -3.09 3.21
N LEU A 17 8.86 -2.74 2.76
CA LEU A 17 8.68 -1.90 1.57
C LEU A 17 9.29 -0.51 1.74
N LYS A 18 9.12 0.12 2.91
CA LYS A 18 9.73 1.42 3.21
C LYS A 18 11.25 1.36 3.18
N GLU A 19 11.86 0.30 3.67
CA GLU A 19 13.30 0.07 3.56
C GLU A 19 13.75 -0.09 2.11
N ALA A 20 13.00 -0.85 1.30
CA ALA A 20 13.29 -1.01 -0.13
C ALA A 20 13.22 0.32 -0.90
N ILE A 21 12.19 1.15 -0.66
CA ILE A 21 12.09 2.50 -1.22
C ILE A 21 13.22 3.40 -0.72
N GLY A 22 13.65 3.25 0.54
CA GLY A 22 14.83 3.94 1.07
C GLY A 22 16.13 3.57 0.35
N HIS A 23 16.32 2.29 0.02
CA HIS A 23 17.44 1.85 -0.80
C HIS A 23 17.38 2.38 -2.23
N LEU A 24 16.19 2.46 -2.82
CA LEU A 24 16.00 3.07 -4.12
C LEU A 24 16.36 4.56 -4.10
N GLN A 25 15.90 5.31 -3.11
CA GLN A 25 16.32 6.70 -2.92
C GLN A 25 17.84 6.79 -2.81
N PHE A 26 18.46 5.98 -1.95
CA PHE A 26 19.91 6.01 -1.79
C PHE A 26 20.65 5.73 -3.11
N ALA A 27 20.15 4.80 -3.94
CA ALA A 27 20.72 4.52 -5.25
C ALA A 27 20.62 5.72 -6.20
N VAL A 28 19.52 6.48 -6.15
CA VAL A 28 19.33 7.72 -6.91
C VAL A 28 20.28 8.81 -6.39
N ASP A 29 20.29 9.08 -5.09
CA ASP A 29 21.01 10.20 -4.46
C ASP A 29 22.54 9.97 -4.43
N ALA A 30 23.00 8.83 -3.92
CA ALA A 30 24.40 8.61 -3.53
C ALA A 30 25.34 8.35 -4.71
N ARG A 31 24.78 8.03 -5.87
CA ARG A 31 25.55 7.74 -7.09
C ARG A 31 25.18 8.66 -8.25
N SER A 32 24.38 9.70 -7.99
CA SER A 32 23.95 10.62 -9.05
C SER A 32 25.18 11.23 -9.72
N PRO A 33 25.33 11.07 -11.05
CA PRO A 33 26.47 11.62 -11.75
C PRO A 33 26.48 13.14 -11.66
N ARG A 34 27.68 13.74 -11.65
CA ARG A 34 27.82 15.20 -11.44
C ARG A 34 27.16 16.07 -12.51
N VAL A 35 26.90 15.51 -13.69
CA VAL A 35 26.25 16.21 -14.81
C VAL A 35 24.75 16.03 -14.68
N GLN A 36 23.99 17.13 -14.69
CA GLN A 36 22.54 17.07 -14.63
C GLN A 36 21.96 16.33 -15.85
N HIS A 37 20.97 15.50 -15.60
CA HIS A 37 20.23 14.79 -16.64
C HIS A 37 18.78 14.64 -16.24
N HIS A 38 17.87 14.95 -17.16
CA HIS A 38 16.43 14.98 -16.90
C HIS A 38 15.86 13.67 -16.31
N VAL A 39 16.46 12.52 -16.62
CA VAL A 39 16.08 11.22 -16.03
C VAL A 39 16.42 11.19 -14.53
N ALA A 40 17.62 11.61 -14.14
CA ALA A 40 18.03 11.68 -12.74
C ALA A 40 17.18 12.72 -11.99
N ASP A 41 17.02 13.91 -12.56
CA ASP A 41 16.21 15.00 -11.97
C ASP A 41 14.75 14.54 -11.76
N ARG A 42 14.14 13.87 -12.75
CA ARG A 42 12.77 13.32 -12.62
C ARG A 42 12.65 12.32 -11.47
N LEU A 43 13.65 11.44 -11.31
CA LEU A 43 13.65 10.44 -10.24
C LEU A 43 13.76 11.12 -8.88
N GLU A 44 14.75 12.01 -8.73
CA GLU A 44 15.05 12.71 -7.48
C GLU A 44 13.91 13.65 -7.06
N ASP A 45 13.43 14.51 -7.96
CA ASP A 45 12.52 15.61 -7.60
C ASP A 45 11.04 15.18 -7.52
N ARG A 46 10.67 14.08 -8.17
CA ARG A 46 9.26 13.68 -8.30
C ARG A 46 9.00 12.24 -7.90
N VAL A 47 9.62 11.29 -8.57
CA VAL A 47 9.23 9.87 -8.41
C VAL A 47 9.54 9.37 -7.00
N ILE A 48 10.74 9.65 -6.49
CA ILE A 48 11.14 9.21 -5.15
C ILE A 48 10.31 9.88 -4.04
N PRO A 49 10.12 11.22 -4.03
CA PRO A 49 9.23 11.88 -3.07
C PRO A 49 7.80 11.33 -3.09
N ASP A 50 7.22 11.10 -4.28
CA ASP A 50 5.87 10.55 -4.42
C ASP A 50 5.78 9.13 -3.83
N LEU A 51 6.72 8.24 -4.17
CA LEU A 51 6.74 6.87 -3.63
C LEU A 51 6.91 6.86 -2.11
N ARG A 52 7.78 7.72 -1.57
CA ARG A 52 7.95 7.85 -0.12
C ARG A 52 6.69 8.34 0.57
N GLY A 53 6.09 9.42 0.06
CA GLY A 53 4.85 9.96 0.62
C GLY A 53 3.72 8.93 0.63
N LEU A 54 3.58 8.16 -0.44
CA LEU A 54 2.57 7.09 -0.54
C LEU A 54 2.87 5.92 0.40
N THR A 55 4.14 5.53 0.54
CA THR A 55 4.56 4.47 1.47
C THR A 55 4.30 4.88 2.92
N ASP A 56 4.67 6.09 3.30
CA ASP A 56 4.47 6.62 4.65
C ASP A 56 2.97 6.77 4.99
N ALA A 57 2.16 7.19 4.02
CA ALA A 57 0.71 7.26 4.19
C ALA A 57 0.08 5.87 4.36
N ALA A 58 0.51 4.88 3.59
CA ALA A 58 0.06 3.50 3.74
C ALA A 58 0.46 2.92 5.11
N TRP A 59 1.72 3.08 5.49
CA TRP A 59 2.26 2.62 6.77
C TRP A 59 1.53 3.24 7.97
N THR A 60 1.29 4.55 7.95
CA THR A 60 0.55 5.25 9.02
C THR A 60 -0.88 4.70 9.12
N ALA A 61 -1.58 4.56 7.99
CA ALA A 61 -2.94 4.05 7.98
C ALA A 61 -3.03 2.58 8.44
N ALA A 62 -2.02 1.75 8.14
CA ALA A 62 -1.92 0.39 8.67
C ALA A 62 -1.72 0.38 10.19
N GLY A 63 -0.89 1.28 10.73
CA GLY A 63 -0.74 1.46 12.17
C GLY A 63 -2.05 1.87 12.86
N ASP A 64 -2.79 2.81 12.28
CA ASP A 64 -4.10 3.21 12.79
C ASP A 64 -5.11 2.05 12.75
N ALA A 65 -5.09 1.26 11.68
CA ALA A 65 -5.92 0.07 11.56
C ALA A 65 -5.55 -0.98 12.62
N HIS A 66 -4.26 -1.24 12.82
CA HIS A 66 -3.77 -2.16 13.85
C HIS A 66 -4.24 -1.74 15.25
N ALA A 67 -4.11 -0.45 15.59
CA ALA A 67 -4.57 0.08 16.88
C ALA A 67 -6.10 -0.04 17.06
N ALA A 68 -6.87 0.05 15.98
CA ALA A 68 -8.33 -0.13 16.01
C ALA A 68 -8.76 -1.60 16.07
N ALA A 69 -7.93 -2.55 15.61
CA ALA A 69 -8.30 -3.97 15.49
C ALA A 69 -8.63 -4.66 16.82
N ALA A 70 -8.01 -4.18 17.91
CA ALA A 70 -8.20 -4.71 19.27
C ALA A 70 -9.59 -4.40 19.85
N ASP A 71 -10.28 -3.37 19.37
CA ASP A 71 -11.55 -2.89 19.94
C ASP A 71 -12.72 -3.09 18.96
N PRO A 72 -13.67 -4.01 19.25
CA PRO A 72 -14.85 -4.22 18.42
C PRO A 72 -15.68 -2.95 18.17
N ALA A 73 -15.71 -2.01 19.13
CA ALA A 73 -16.45 -0.75 18.97
C ALA A 73 -15.84 0.15 17.88
N LYS A 74 -14.59 -0.09 17.50
CA LYS A 74 -13.85 0.67 16.48
C LYS A 74 -13.88 0.03 15.09
N ALA A 75 -14.75 -0.95 14.84
CA ALA A 75 -14.85 -1.63 13.53
C ALA A 75 -14.99 -0.66 12.34
N ALA A 76 -15.75 0.43 12.48
CA ALA A 76 -15.87 1.42 11.41
C ALA A 76 -14.58 2.23 11.19
N ALA A 77 -13.82 2.52 12.26
CA ALA A 77 -12.52 3.18 12.16
C ALA A 77 -11.50 2.26 11.50
N LEU A 78 -11.48 0.99 11.90
CA LEU A 78 -10.65 -0.06 11.31
C LEU A 78 -10.83 -0.14 9.79
N GLY A 79 -12.09 -0.24 9.32
CA GLY A 79 -12.38 -0.31 7.89
C GLY A 79 -11.96 0.94 7.11
N ARG A 80 -12.13 2.14 7.68
CA ARG A 80 -11.67 3.39 7.05
C ARG A 80 -10.14 3.47 6.95
N SER A 81 -9.44 3.06 8.00
CA SER A 81 -7.98 3.04 8.00
C SER A 81 -7.43 2.03 7.00
N LEU A 82 -8.00 0.81 6.95
CA LEU A 82 -7.62 -0.20 5.96
C LEU A 82 -7.89 0.27 4.52
N MET A 83 -9.04 0.92 4.26
CA MET A 83 -9.34 1.51 2.95
C MET A 83 -8.34 2.62 2.57
N THR A 84 -7.93 3.43 3.53
CA THR A 84 -6.92 4.47 3.32
C THR A 84 -5.56 3.85 2.98
N CYS A 85 -5.16 2.81 3.72
CA CYS A 85 -3.95 2.04 3.44
C CYS A 85 -3.97 1.45 2.03
N GLN A 86 -5.05 0.75 1.65
CA GLN A 86 -5.23 0.16 0.32
C GLN A 86 -5.11 1.21 -0.79
N ARG A 87 -5.72 2.39 -0.61
CA ARG A 87 -5.69 3.46 -1.62
C ARG A 87 -4.28 4.02 -1.80
N SER A 88 -3.56 4.30 -0.71
CA SER A 88 -2.19 4.79 -0.76
C SER A 88 -1.26 3.75 -1.39
N PHE A 89 -1.40 2.47 -1.00
CA PHE A 89 -0.64 1.38 -1.59
C PHE A 89 -0.95 1.18 -3.09
N SER A 90 -2.22 1.22 -3.50
CA SER A 90 -2.59 1.09 -4.91
C SER A 90 -2.04 2.24 -5.75
N ALA A 91 -2.03 3.46 -5.20
CA ALA A 91 -1.40 4.61 -5.85
C ALA A 91 0.12 4.42 -5.96
N LEU A 92 0.77 3.89 -4.92
CA LEU A 92 2.21 3.55 -4.93
C LEU A 92 2.52 2.55 -6.04
N VAL A 93 1.78 1.43 -6.10
CA VAL A 93 1.98 0.39 -7.11
C VAL A 93 1.82 0.96 -8.51
N ARG A 94 0.81 1.82 -8.71
CA ARG A 94 0.63 2.51 -9.98
C ARG A 94 1.84 3.37 -10.32
N THR A 95 2.29 4.25 -9.43
CA THR A 95 3.47 5.11 -9.65
C THR A 95 4.73 4.28 -9.94
N LEU A 96 5.00 3.24 -9.16
CA LEU A 96 6.11 2.32 -9.40
C LEU A 96 6.01 1.68 -10.80
N SER A 97 4.82 1.23 -11.17
CA SER A 97 4.59 0.58 -12.46
C SER A 97 4.72 1.55 -13.63
N THR A 98 4.19 2.77 -13.52
CA THR A 98 4.14 3.74 -14.62
C THR A 98 5.43 4.52 -14.80
N ASP A 99 6.09 4.88 -13.70
CA ASP A 99 7.21 5.81 -13.71
C ASP A 99 8.57 5.10 -13.62
N LEU A 100 8.61 3.82 -13.24
CA LEU A 100 9.86 3.05 -13.08
C LEU A 100 9.87 1.75 -13.88
N LEU A 101 8.83 0.91 -13.77
CA LEU A 101 8.82 -0.43 -14.38
C LEU A 101 8.31 -0.44 -15.83
N ALA A 102 7.68 0.63 -16.29
CA ALA A 102 7.19 0.72 -17.66
C ALA A 102 8.36 0.73 -18.67
N TYR A 103 8.09 0.21 -19.87
CA TYR A 103 9.09 0.08 -20.92
C TYR A 103 9.77 1.40 -21.29
N ALA A 104 9.01 2.50 -21.35
CA ALA A 104 9.56 3.80 -21.73
C ALA A 104 10.52 4.36 -20.66
N PRO A 105 10.15 4.52 -19.37
CA PRO A 105 11.10 4.93 -18.33
C PRO A 105 12.32 4.02 -18.19
N MET A 106 12.13 2.70 -18.27
CA MET A 106 13.24 1.75 -18.20
C MET A 106 14.16 1.87 -19.41
N GLY A 107 13.59 2.05 -20.60
CA GLY A 107 14.34 2.28 -21.84
C GLY A 107 15.14 3.58 -21.81
N GLU A 108 14.58 4.66 -21.25
CA GLU A 108 15.31 5.92 -21.03
C GLU A 108 16.50 5.71 -20.07
N LEU A 109 16.28 5.00 -18.96
CA LEU A 109 17.32 4.74 -17.97
C LEU A 109 18.47 3.90 -18.56
N ILE A 110 18.14 2.87 -19.35
CA ILE A 110 19.10 2.04 -20.09
C ILE A 110 19.80 2.87 -21.18
N GLY A 111 19.08 3.72 -21.92
CA GLY A 111 19.65 4.59 -22.94
C GLY A 111 20.73 5.51 -22.36
N VAL A 112 20.46 6.10 -21.20
CA VAL A 112 21.44 6.92 -20.47
C VAL A 112 22.72 6.14 -20.15
N SER A 113 22.62 4.86 -19.76
CA SER A 113 23.81 4.03 -19.50
C SER A 113 24.66 3.75 -20.75
N GLN A 114 24.06 3.77 -21.94
CA GLN A 114 24.73 3.48 -23.21
C GLN A 114 25.34 4.71 -23.87
N GLU A 115 24.70 5.88 -23.69
CA GLU A 115 25.11 7.14 -24.30
C GLU A 115 26.23 7.86 -23.53
N ARG A 116 26.47 7.46 -22.27
CA ARG A 116 27.32 8.18 -21.33
C ARG A 116 28.49 7.33 -20.82
N ASP A 117 29.31 7.97 -20.01
CA ASP A 117 30.51 7.45 -19.38
C ASP A 117 30.22 6.46 -18.24
N THR A 118 31.27 5.76 -17.77
CA THR A 118 31.18 4.64 -16.81
C THR A 118 30.45 5.01 -15.51
N GLU A 119 30.47 6.29 -15.10
CA GLU A 119 29.74 6.78 -13.92
C GLU A 119 28.22 6.59 -14.08
N TRP A 120 27.67 6.94 -15.25
CA TRP A 120 26.25 6.76 -15.56
C TRP A 120 25.85 5.30 -15.63
N GLN A 121 26.72 4.44 -16.17
CA GLN A 121 26.46 3.01 -16.19
C GLN A 121 26.34 2.46 -14.76
N VAL A 122 27.28 2.79 -13.88
CA VAL A 122 27.26 2.34 -12.47
C VAL A 122 26.06 2.89 -11.71
N TRP A 123 25.65 4.13 -11.99
CA TRP A 123 24.45 4.72 -11.40
C TRP A 123 23.18 4.01 -11.88
N THR A 124 22.99 3.88 -13.19
CA THR A 124 21.84 3.19 -13.79
C THR A 124 21.72 1.76 -13.28
N ASP A 125 22.83 1.01 -13.24
CA ASP A 125 22.82 -0.36 -12.70
C ASP A 125 22.40 -0.38 -11.23
N GLY A 126 22.85 0.60 -10.44
CA GLY A 126 22.44 0.77 -9.05
C GLY A 126 20.94 1.02 -8.91
N VAL A 127 20.39 1.92 -9.73
CA VAL A 127 18.96 2.26 -9.74
C VAL A 127 18.12 1.07 -10.18
N ILE A 128 18.49 0.38 -11.27
CA ILE A 128 17.76 -0.80 -11.77
C ILE A 128 17.73 -1.90 -10.70
N ASN A 129 18.87 -2.21 -10.08
CA ASN A 129 18.92 -3.20 -9.01
C ASN A 129 18.06 -2.81 -7.81
N ALA A 130 17.98 -1.53 -7.47
CA ALA A 130 17.14 -1.07 -6.38
C ALA A 130 15.64 -1.10 -6.73
N ILE A 131 15.28 -0.82 -7.98
CA ILE A 131 13.90 -0.99 -8.50
C ILE A 131 13.49 -2.45 -8.41
N ASP A 132 14.35 -3.38 -8.84
CA ASP A 132 14.07 -4.82 -8.82
C ASP A 132 13.80 -5.32 -7.38
N ARG A 133 14.58 -4.84 -6.42
CA ARG A 133 14.39 -5.13 -4.99
C ARG A 133 13.06 -4.65 -4.41
N CYS A 134 12.37 -3.72 -5.07
CA CYS A 134 11.05 -3.27 -4.61
C CYS A 134 9.92 -4.25 -4.96
N GLN A 135 10.12 -5.16 -5.92
CA GLN A 135 9.04 -6.03 -6.42
C GLN A 135 8.51 -6.98 -5.35
N GLN A 136 9.39 -7.68 -4.65
CA GLN A 136 8.98 -8.66 -3.63
C GLN A 136 8.26 -7.98 -2.44
N PRO A 137 8.77 -6.89 -1.83
CA PRO A 137 8.04 -6.19 -0.78
C PRO A 137 6.68 -5.66 -1.22
N VAL A 138 6.55 -5.20 -2.46
CA VAL A 138 5.24 -4.79 -3.01
C VAL A 138 4.27 -5.96 -3.04
N TYR A 139 4.69 -7.11 -3.60
CA TYR A 139 3.86 -8.31 -3.62
C TYR A 139 3.45 -8.76 -2.21
N ASP A 140 4.39 -8.74 -1.26
CA ASP A 140 4.14 -9.17 0.11
C ASP A 140 3.13 -8.26 0.83
N VAL A 141 3.19 -6.94 0.60
CA VAL A 141 2.19 -5.99 1.12
C VAL A 141 0.81 -6.24 0.51
N GLU A 142 0.75 -6.52 -0.80
CA GLU A 142 -0.52 -6.85 -1.46
C GLU A 142 -1.16 -8.10 -0.85
N GLN A 143 -0.39 -9.15 -0.63
CA GLN A 143 -0.89 -10.37 0.02
C GLN A 143 -1.36 -10.11 1.46
N ALA A 144 -0.61 -9.34 2.24
CA ALA A 144 -1.00 -8.97 3.60
C ALA A 144 -2.30 -8.14 3.62
N LEU A 145 -2.47 -7.20 2.68
CA LEU A 145 -3.70 -6.43 2.53
C LEU A 145 -4.91 -7.33 2.24
N LEU A 146 -4.76 -8.29 1.33
CA LEU A 146 -5.82 -9.26 1.01
C LEU A 146 -6.23 -10.07 2.25
N GLN A 147 -5.27 -10.52 3.06
CA GLN A 147 -5.53 -11.24 4.31
C GLN A 147 -6.26 -10.36 5.33
N CYS A 148 -5.85 -9.10 5.50
CA CYS A 148 -6.56 -8.16 6.37
C CYS A 148 -8.02 -7.95 5.95
N TRP A 149 -8.29 -7.85 4.64
CA TRP A 149 -9.66 -7.74 4.13
C TRP A 149 -10.48 -9.00 4.38
N GLN A 150 -9.90 -10.20 4.17
CA GLN A 150 -10.57 -11.47 4.44
C GLN A 150 -11.01 -11.58 5.90
N GLU A 151 -10.08 -11.38 6.84
CA GLU A 151 -10.36 -11.42 8.28
C GLU A 151 -11.40 -10.36 8.71
N LEU A 152 -11.33 -9.16 8.12
CA LEU A 152 -12.31 -8.11 8.40
C LEU A 152 -13.72 -8.53 7.95
N LEU A 153 -13.84 -9.10 6.75
CA LEU A 153 -15.12 -9.55 6.20
C LEU A 153 -15.69 -10.74 6.98
N GLU A 154 -14.86 -11.70 7.38
CA GLU A 154 -15.26 -12.82 8.23
C GLU A 154 -15.80 -12.33 9.58
N ARG A 155 -15.12 -11.36 10.20
CA ARG A 155 -15.56 -10.76 11.46
C ARG A 155 -16.90 -10.04 11.35
N VAL A 156 -17.15 -9.33 10.24
CA VAL A 156 -18.44 -8.66 9.98
C VAL A 156 -19.54 -9.69 9.68
N GLY A 157 -19.22 -10.77 8.98
CA GLY A 157 -20.17 -11.86 8.70
C GLY A 157 -20.65 -12.57 9.96
N MET A 158 -19.77 -12.77 10.95
CA MET A 158 -20.13 -13.41 12.23
C MET A 158 -21.05 -12.54 13.10
N THR A 159 -20.91 -11.22 13.08
CA THR A 159 -21.74 -10.31 13.89
C THR A 159 -23.13 -10.06 13.31
N ALA A 160 -23.36 -10.33 12.02
CA ALA A 160 -24.66 -10.17 11.38
C ALA A 160 -25.69 -11.26 11.78
N VAL A 161 -25.25 -12.37 12.37
CA VAL A 161 -26.12 -13.48 12.82
C VAL A 161 -26.27 -13.41 14.35
N SER A 162 -27.08 -12.46 14.84
CA SER A 162 -27.50 -12.46 16.25
C SER A 162 -28.78 -13.28 16.42
N VAL A 163 -28.65 -14.52 16.91
CA VAL A 163 -29.80 -15.31 17.36
C VAL A 163 -30.17 -14.84 18.76
N THR A 164 -31.22 -14.03 18.87
CA THR A 164 -31.76 -13.63 20.18
C THR A 164 -32.58 -14.80 20.73
N ALA A 165 -31.98 -15.61 21.60
CA ALA A 165 -32.72 -16.60 22.39
C ALA A 165 -33.61 -15.86 23.39
N THR A 166 -34.89 -15.68 23.05
CA THR A 166 -35.90 -15.31 24.04
C THR A 166 -36.36 -16.57 24.76
N ASN A 167 -36.74 -16.47 26.04
CA ASN A 167 -37.20 -17.60 26.87
C ASN A 167 -38.46 -18.32 26.33
N ILE A 168 -38.91 -18.01 25.11
CA ILE A 168 -40.01 -18.64 24.36
C ILE A 168 -39.53 -18.89 22.92
N GLY A 169 -38.60 -19.83 22.74
CA GLY A 169 -38.18 -20.31 21.41
C GLY A 169 -37.15 -19.45 20.66
N GLN A 170 -36.49 -20.07 19.67
CA GLN A 170 -35.51 -19.42 18.81
C GLN A 170 -36.23 -18.53 17.77
N GLN A 171 -35.97 -17.23 17.82
CA GLN A 171 -36.38 -16.31 16.77
C GLN A 171 -35.14 -15.86 15.99
N ILE A 172 -35.03 -16.30 14.73
CA ILE A 172 -33.98 -15.85 13.82
C ILE A 172 -34.48 -14.56 13.16
N GLN A 173 -33.93 -13.41 13.56
CA GLN A 173 -34.16 -12.14 12.86
C GLN A 173 -33.01 -11.92 11.89
N VAL A 174 -33.31 -11.98 10.60
CA VAL A 174 -32.38 -11.55 9.55
C VAL A 174 -32.54 -10.03 9.42
N ALA A 175 -31.46 -9.28 9.60
CA ALA A 175 -31.49 -7.83 9.41
C ALA A 175 -31.77 -7.52 7.93
N GLU A 176 -32.95 -6.99 7.65
CA GLU A 176 -33.36 -6.59 6.31
C GLU A 176 -32.65 -5.27 5.93
N PRO A 177 -32.06 -5.15 4.72
CA PRO A 177 -31.37 -3.93 4.31
C PRO A 177 -32.36 -2.77 4.21
N GLN A 178 -32.21 -1.74 5.04
CA GLN A 178 -33.00 -0.52 4.93
C GLN A 178 -32.69 0.17 3.60
N ALA A 179 -33.68 0.17 2.69
CA ALA A 179 -33.64 0.96 1.48
C ALA A 179 -33.65 2.46 1.81
N PRO A 180 -32.86 3.30 1.11
CA PRO A 180 -32.81 4.73 1.38
C PRO A 180 -34.14 5.39 1.04
N VAL A 181 -34.71 6.11 2.01
CA VAL A 181 -35.88 6.98 1.83
C VAL A 181 -35.47 8.17 0.98
N VAL A 182 -35.82 8.13 -0.31
CA VAL A 182 -35.67 9.26 -1.22
C VAL A 182 -36.71 10.32 -0.84
N SER A 183 -36.27 11.33 -0.09
CA SER A 183 -37.08 12.50 0.24
C SER A 183 -37.03 13.46 -0.94
N ASN A 184 -38.04 13.40 -1.81
CA ASN A 184 -38.26 14.42 -2.85
C ASN A 184 -38.90 15.65 -2.20
N ALA A 185 -38.14 16.75 -2.11
CA ALA A 185 -38.68 18.07 -1.78
C ALA A 185 -38.71 18.91 -3.06
N THR A 186 -39.94 19.24 -3.48
CA THR A 186 -40.33 20.33 -4.40
C THR A 186 -39.94 21.70 -3.86
#